data_AF-A0A1G8IHE6-F1
#
_entry.id   AF-A0A1G8IHE6-F1
#
_cell.length_a   1.000
_cell.length_b   1.000
_cell.length_c   1.000
_cell.angle_alpha   90.00
_cell.angle_beta   90.00
_cell.angle_gamma   90.00
#
_symmetry.space_group_name_H-M   'P 1'
#
loop_
_entity.id
_entity.type
_entity.pdbx_description
1 polymer ?
#
loop_
_entity_poly.entity_id
_entity_poly.type
_entity_poly.pdbx_seq_one_letter_code
_entity_poly.pdbx_strand_id
1 'polypeptide(L)' 'MTPTKDIVFYIVNHLDTLGMEKGVEQVSHRLAFDRDYVLEIYFNEKRKAHQMAV' A
#
# COMPACT_ATOMS: atom_id res chain seq x y z
N MET A 1 4.77 14.07 -2.00
CA MET A 1 3.33 14.06 -2.34
C MET A 1 2.64 13.10 -1.39
N THR A 2 1.51 13.46 -0.81
CA THR A 2 0.75 12.56 0.08
C THR A 2 -0.27 11.78 -0.77
N PRO A 3 -0.33 10.44 -0.71
CA PRO A 3 -1.26 9.67 -1.51
C PRO A 3 -2.71 9.95 -1.08
N THR A 4 -3.63 9.97 -2.05
CA THR A 4 -5.06 10.11 -1.77
C THR A 4 -5.59 8.85 -1.09
N LYS A 5 -6.72 8.95 -0.38
CA LYS A 5 -7.34 7.79 0.30
C LYS A 5 -7.65 6.64 -0.68
N ASP A 6 -8.05 6.95 -1.90
CA ASP A 6 -8.33 5.94 -2.93
C ASP A 6 -7.07 5.19 -3.36
N ILE A 7 -5.94 5.91 -3.50
CA ILE A 7 -4.64 5.30 -3.81
C ILE A 7 -4.20 4.39 -2.66
N VAL A 8 -4.33 4.84 -1.42
CA VAL A 8 -3.98 4.02 -0.24
C VAL A 8 -4.85 2.76 -0.18
N PHE A 9 -6.16 2.88 -0.38
CA PHE A 9 -7.06 1.73 -0.41
C PHE A 9 -6.70 0.75 -1.53
N TYR A 10 -6.42 1.26 -2.73
CA TYR A 10 -6.01 0.45 -3.87
C TYR A 10 -4.74 -0.37 -3.56
N ILE A 11 -3.71 0.30 -3.02
CA ILE A 11 -2.44 -0.31 -2.62
C ILE A 11 -2.69 -1.40 -1.58
N VAL A 12 -3.37 -1.07 -0.48
CA VAL A 12 -3.61 -2.02 0.62
C VAL A 12 -4.38 -3.24 0.14
N ASN A 13 -5.49 -3.04 -0.57
CA ASN A 13 -6.32 -4.14 -1.03
C ASN A 13 -5.58 -5.05 -2.02
N HIS A 14 -4.78 -4.49 -2.94
CA HIS A 14 -4.03 -5.29 -3.91
C HIS A 14 -2.91 -6.10 -3.25
N LEU A 15 -2.17 -5.51 -2.31
CA LEU A 15 -1.11 -6.21 -1.58
C LEU A 15 -1.69 -7.30 -0.66
N ASP A 16 -2.82 -7.04 -0.01
CA ASP A 16 -3.53 -8.04 0.80
C ASP A 16 -4.07 -9.22 -0.05
N THR A 17 -4.54 -8.93 -1.28
CA THR A 17 -5.14 -9.95 -2.17
C THR A 17 -4.09 -10.78 -2.91
N LEU A 18 -3.06 -10.14 -3.47
CA LEU A 18 -2.08 -10.77 -4.34
C LEU A 18 -0.82 -11.25 -3.59
N GLY A 19 -0.67 -10.85 -2.33
CA GLY A 19 0.57 -10.99 -1.57
C GLY A 19 1.60 -9.94 -1.96
N MET A 20 2.60 -9.76 -1.09
CA MET A 20 3.54 -8.63 -1.19
C MET A 20 4.34 -8.60 -2.48
N GLU A 21 4.93 -9.72 -2.91
CA GLU A 21 5.84 -9.74 -4.05
C GLU A 21 5.14 -9.32 -5.36
N LYS A 22 4.02 -9.99 -5.68
CA LYS A 22 3.21 -9.70 -6.88
C LYS A 22 2.42 -8.40 -6.75
N GLY A 23 1.90 -8.10 -5.56
CA GLY A 23 1.15 -6.88 -5.30
C GLY A 23 2.01 -5.64 -5.51
N VAL A 24 3.20 -5.60 -4.92
CA VAL A 24 4.12 -4.46 -5.06
C VAL A 24 4.54 -4.26 -6.50
N GLU A 25 4.91 -5.33 -7.22
CA GLU A 25 5.31 -5.26 -8.63
C GLU A 25 4.21 -4.64 -9.51
N GLN A 26 2.97 -5.14 -9.38
CA GLN A 26 1.85 -4.65 -10.21
C GLN A 26 1.47 -3.22 -9.85
N VAL A 27 1.42 -2.90 -8.56
CA VAL A 27 1.03 -1.57 -8.07
C VAL A 27 2.10 -0.53 -8.42
N SER A 28 3.39 -0.87 -8.25
CA SER A 28 4.50 0.03 -8.59
C SER A 28 4.49 0.36 -10.08
N HIS A 29 4.28 -0.64 -10.94
CA HIS A 29 4.19 -0.45 -12.38
C HIS A 29 2.96 0.37 -12.78
N ARG A 30 1.79 0.06 -12.21
CA ARG A 30 0.52 0.72 -12.58
C ARG A 30 0.44 2.18 -12.14
N LEU A 31 0.94 2.49 -10.95
CA LEU A 31 0.92 3.84 -10.38
C LEU A 31 2.18 4.65 -10.71
N ALA A 32 3.15 4.06 -11.41
CA ALA A 32 4.47 4.63 -11.66
C ALA A 32 5.15 5.10 -10.35
N PHE A 33 5.02 4.28 -9.30
CA PHE A 33 5.62 4.52 -7.99
C PHE A 33 6.80 3.60 -7.77
N ASP A 34 7.76 4.05 -6.97
CA ASP A 34 8.84 3.18 -6.49
C ASP A 34 8.29 2.08 -5.57
N ARG A 35 8.88 0.89 -5.65
CA ARG A 35 8.46 -0.28 -4.86
C ARG A 35 8.54 0.01 -3.36
N ASP A 36 9.60 0.69 -2.92
CA ASP A 36 9.80 1.06 -1.51
C ASP A 36 8.72 2.03 -1.03
N TYR A 37 8.31 2.96 -1.90
CA TYR A 37 7.24 3.91 -1.58
C TYR A 37 5.87 3.22 -1.44
N VAL A 38 5.57 2.25 -2.30
CA VAL A 38 4.35 1.42 -2.19
C VAL A 38 4.34 0.64 -0.87
N LEU A 39 5.47 0.04 -0.49
CA LEU A 39 5.63 -0.68 0.77
C LEU A 39 5.48 0.24 1.99
N GLU A 40 6.08 1.43 1.94
CA GLU A 40 5.96 2.42 3.01
C GLU A 40 4.49 2.80 3.25
N ILE A 41 3.72 3.07 2.19
CA ILE A 41 2.29 3.40 2.29
C ILE A 41 1.53 2.25 2.94
N TYR A 42 1.75 1.01 2.47
CA TYR A 42 1.09 -0.17 3.01
C TYR A 42 1.35 -0.36 4.51
N PHE A 43 2.62 -0.34 4.92
CA PHE A 43 2.99 -0.55 6.33
C PHE A 43 2.56 0.63 7.23
N ASN A 44 2.57 1.86 6.71
CA ASN A 44 2.06 3.01 7.44
C ASN A 44 0.56 2.87 7.72
N GLU A 45 -0.23 2.40 6.75
CA GLU A 45 -1.67 2.22 6.94
C GLU A 45 -1.98 1.07 7.90
N LYS A 46 -1.29 -0.07 7.77
CA LYS A 46 -1.45 -1.19 8.71
C LYS A 46 -1.08 -0.79 10.15
N ARG A 47 -0.04 0.01 10.36
CA ARG A 47 0.34 0.50 11.69
C ARG A 47 -0.73 1.40 12.31
N LYS A 48 -1.32 2.32 11.54
CA LYS A 48 -2.42 3.18 12.01
C LYS A 48 -3.64 2.36 12.43
N ALA A 49 -4.02 1.36 11.64
CA ALA A 49 -5.12 0.46 11.98
C ALA A 49 -4.87 -0.25 13.32
N HIS A 50 -3.64 -0.70 13.58
CA HIS A 50 -3.29 -1.34 14.86
C HIS A 50 -3.35 -0.37 16.06
N GLN A 51 -3.04 0.91 15.87
CA GLN A 51 -3.08 1.89 16.96
C GLN A 51 -4.50 2.34 17.34
N MET A 52 -5.46 2.22 16.42
CA MET A 52 -6.87 2.58 16.69
C MET A 52 -7.70 1.43 17.29
N ALA A 53 -7.15 0.22 17.28
CA ALA A 53 -7.80 -0.97 17.84
C ALA A 53 -7.46 -1.22 19.32
N VAL A 54 -6.70 -0.31 19.96
CA VAL A 54 -6.30 -0.36 21.38
C VAL A 54 -7.07 0.68 22.19
#